data_AF-A0A965AGU2-F1
#
_entry.id   AF-A0A965AGU2-F1
#
_cell.length_a   1.000
_cell.length_b   1.000
_cell.length_c   1.000
_cell.angle_alpha   90.00
_cell.angle_beta   90.00
_cell.angle_gamma   90.00
#
_symmetry.space_group_name_H-M   'P 1'
#
loop_
_entity.id
_entity.type
_entity.pdbx_description
1 polymer ?
#
loop_
_entity_poly.entity_id
_entity_poly.type
_entity_poly.pdbx_seq_one_letter_code
_entity_poly.pdbx_strand_id
1 'polypeptide(L)' 'MKVIVCGAGQVGYHIARQLSLENHDVTVVDSSEDNIRSVNETLDV' A
#
# COMPACT_ATOMS: atom_id res chain seq x y z
N MET A 1 7.44 8.75 -9.05
CA MET A 1 7.38 9.57 -7.81
C MET A 1 7.45 8.62 -6.63
N LYS A 2 7.96 9.07 -5.46
CA LYS A 2 7.93 8.29 -4.22
C LYS A 2 6.73 8.71 -3.35
N VAL A 3 5.91 7.75 -2.94
CA VAL A 3 4.71 8.00 -2.13
C VAL A 3 4.71 7.10 -0.91
N ILE A 4 4.35 7.65 0.26
CA ILE A 4 4.20 6.89 1.49
C ILE A 4 2.72 6.89 1.87
N VAL A 5 2.14 5.71 2.06
CA VAL A 5 0.76 5.53 2.51
C VAL A 5 0.77 5.04 3.96
N CYS A 6 0.34 5.91 4.88
CA CYS A 6 0.22 5.58 6.30
C CYS A 6 -1.19 5.04 6.58
N GLY A 7 -1.32 3.72 6.61
CA GLY A 7 -2.55 2.95 6.81
C GLY A 7 -2.85 2.05 5.62
N ALA A 8 -2.89 0.75 5.85
CA ALA A 8 -3.20 -0.33 4.91
C ALA A 8 -4.65 -0.85 5.05
N GLY A 9 -5.53 -0.08 5.73
CA GLY A 9 -6.97 -0.33 5.71
C GLY A 9 -7.58 -0.15 4.32
N GLN A 10 -8.91 -0.28 4.21
CA GLN A 10 -9.63 -0.29 2.92
C GLN A 10 -9.26 0.86 1.96
N VAL A 11 -9.21 2.09 2.49
CA VAL A 11 -8.90 3.28 1.67
C VAL A 11 -7.42 3.30 1.27
N GLY A 12 -6.53 3.11 2.23
CA GLY A 12 -5.09 3.17 1.97
C GLY A 12 -4.61 2.06 1.04
N TYR A 13 -5.20 0.87 1.15
CA TYR A 13 -5.00 -0.23 0.20
C TYR A 13 -5.35 0.17 -1.24
N HIS A 14 -6.53 0.74 -1.47
CA HIS A 14 -6.94 1.15 -2.81
C HIS A 14 -6.08 2.28 -3.38
N ILE A 15 -5.66 3.23 -2.53
CA ILE A 15 -4.74 4.30 -2.94
C ILE A 15 -3.38 3.72 -3.32
N ALA A 16 -2.79 2.87 -2.47
CA ALA A 16 -1.50 2.23 -2.73
C ALA A 16 -1.54 1.41 -4.02
N ARG A 17 -2.62 0.65 -4.24
CA ARG A 17 -2.85 -0.13 -5.46
C ARG A 17 -2.88 0.74 -6.70
N GLN A 18 -3.70 1.79 -6.70
CA GLN A 18 -3.85 2.68 -7.84
C GLN A 18 -2.51 3.32 -8.20
N LEU A 19 -1.77 3.82 -7.19
CA LEU A 19 -0.49 4.47 -7.40
C LEU A 19 0.60 3.51 -7.89
N SER A 20 0.63 2.28 -7.36
CA SER A 20 1.53 1.22 -7.84
C SER A 20 1.24 0.87 -9.31
N LEU A 21 -0.04 0.74 -9.70
CA LEU A 21 -0.45 0.52 -11.10
C LEU A 21 -0.05 1.66 -12.04
N GLU A 22 0.06 2.88 -11.52
CA GLU A 22 0.56 4.05 -12.25
C GLU A 22 2.11 4.11 -12.31
N ASN A 23 2.81 3.04 -11.88
CA ASN A 23 4.27 2.94 -11.79
C ASN A 23 4.91 3.96 -10.84
N HIS A 24 4.23 4.29 -9.74
CA HIS A 24 4.85 5.02 -8.64
C HIS A 24 5.56 4.05 -7.67
N ASP A 25 6.63 4.54 -7.03
CA ASP A 25 7.34 3.84 -5.96
C ASP A 25 6.57 4.13 -4.66
N VAL A 26 5.81 3.14 -4.19
CA VAL A 26 4.87 3.29 -3.07
C VAL A 26 5.35 2.48 -1.88
N THR A 27 5.46 3.10 -0.72
CA THR A 27 5.75 2.41 0.55
C THR A 27 4.51 2.49 1.44
N VAL A 28 4.03 1.34 1.92
CA VAL A 28 2.87 1.29 2.84
C VAL A 28 3.33 1.03 4.27
N VAL A 29 2.81 1.81 5.21
CA VAL A 29 3.11 1.70 6.65
C VAL A 29 1.80 1.53 7.42
N ASP A 30 1.65 0.47 8.19
CA ASP A 30 0.51 0.23 9.07
C ASP A 30 1.01 -0.35 10.40
N SER A 31 0.23 -0.15 11.46
CA SER A 31 0.51 -0.69 12.79
C SER A 31 0.04 -2.15 12.94
N SER A 32 -0.91 -2.57 12.10
CA SER A 32 -1.46 -3.92 12.03
C SER A 32 -0.64 -4.78 11.08
N GLU A 33 -0.03 -5.83 11.62
CA GLU A 33 0.72 -6.81 10.83
C GLU A 33 -0.17 -7.53 9.81
N ASP A 34 -1.43 -7.80 10.15
CA ASP A 34 -2.39 -8.45 9.25
C ASP A 34 -2.67 -7.61 8.00
N ASN A 35 -2.76 -6.29 8.17
CA ASN A 35 -2.97 -5.37 7.04
C ASN A 35 -1.73 -5.33 6.13
N ILE A 36 -0.52 -5.32 6.72
CA ILE A 36 0.74 -5.36 5.96
C ILE A 36 0.88 -6.67 5.17
N ARG A 37 0.58 -7.82 5.79
CA ARG A 37 0.58 -9.10 5.08
C ARG A 37 -0.40 -9.11 3.91
N SER A 38 -1.62 -8.63 4.14
CA SER A 38 -2.64 -8.54 3.10
C SER A 38 -2.18 -7.69 1.92
N VAL A 39 -1.55 -6.53 2.18
CA VAL A 39 -0.97 -5.65 1.16
C VAL A 39 0.14 -6.36 0.38
N ASN A 40 1.11 -6.98 1.06
CA ASN A 40 2.26 -7.64 0.42
C ASN A 40 1.85 -8.86 -0.44
N GLU A 41 0.76 -9.55 -0.10
CA GLU A 41 0.27 -10.68 -0.87
C GLU A 41 -0.46 -10.26 -2.16
N THR A 42 -0.92 -9.01 -2.24
CA THR A 42 -1.85 -8.56 -3.29
C THR A 42 -1.37 -7.38 -4.12
N LEU A 43 -0.42 -6.58 -3.61
CA LEU A 43 0.14 -5.40 -4.27
C LEU A 43 1.65 -5.54 -4.45
N ASP A 44 2.18 -4.93 -5.52
CA ASP A 44 3.62 -4.80 -5.78
C ASP A 44 4.10 -3.46 -5.20
N VAL A 45 4.39 -3.46 -3.88
CA VAL A 45 4.76 -2.30 -3.04
C VAL A 45 5.79 -2.67 -1.97
#